data_AF-A0A1G9RWA5-F1
#
_entry.id   AF-A0A1G9RWA5-F1
#
_cell.length_a   1.000
_cell.length_b   1.000
_cell.length_c   1.000
_cell.angle_alpha   90.00
_cell.angle_beta   90.00
_cell.angle_gamma   90.00
#
_symmetry.space_group_name_H-M   'P 1'
#
loop_
_entity.id
_entity.type
_entity.pdbx_description
1 polymer ?
#
loop_
_entity_poly.entity_id
_entity_poly.type
_entity_poly.pdbx_seq_one_letter_code
_entity_poly.pdbx_strand_id
1 'polypeptide(L)'
;MGHAITQRFRALDAAFHTRAPRGERLQARFAALAVLNAPIDLESLIENCFETRDELNAGLGPWRSPNRPMRLVFAAALVAGGRTAQQFLETRRALALQRKARGARSLAHGGACAALSLVTAGGHAWQADQFFDVLDAIAAPWWQRDAPREEVLAAAFTAMGETPEDAVNHLNRARQALITAGVPRHHAVAAAYEVALSQPDPAGLAGAWTSLNIAVRGRPALRHGTGKTGLAILAASGNGPVMADALVEAFEAVAQLKPKPTSQTAARLALRLAQAQAGMARPIAAAGDLAAILAAQAAMVAAVTASTGAVAVGAH
;
A
#
# COMPACT_ATOMS: atom_id res chain seq x y z
N MET A 1 6.88 2.69 -23.16
CA MET A 1 5.87 3.13 -22.16
C MET A 1 6.49 3.43 -20.79
N GLY A 2 7.40 2.59 -20.25
CA GLY A 2 8.05 2.82 -18.95
C GLY A 2 8.66 4.22 -18.73
N HIS A 3 9.40 4.72 -19.73
CA HIS A 3 10.03 6.05 -19.66
C HIS A 3 9.05 7.21 -19.44
N ALA A 4 7.88 7.18 -20.08
CA ALA A 4 6.87 8.22 -19.92
C ALA A 4 6.26 8.23 -18.51
N ILE A 5 6.02 7.04 -17.94
CA ILE A 5 5.54 6.89 -16.56
C ILE A 5 6.59 7.39 -15.57
N THR A 6 7.87 7.08 -15.79
CA THR A 6 8.98 7.59 -14.97
C THR A 6 9.09 9.11 -15.02
N GLN A 7 8.96 9.72 -16.21
CA GLN A 7 8.96 11.17 -16.36
C GLN A 7 7.76 11.81 -15.65
N ARG A 8 6.56 11.26 -15.83
CA ARG A 8 5.35 11.74 -15.14
C ARG A 8 5.48 11.65 -13.62
N PHE A 9 6.04 10.54 -13.10
CA PHE A 9 6.30 10.39 -11.67
C PHE A 9 7.23 11.49 -11.14
N ARG A 10 8.33 11.80 -11.84
CA ARG A 10 9.26 12.87 -11.42
C ARG A 10 8.60 14.24 -11.44
N ALA A 11 7.78 14.53 -12.46
CA ALA A 11 7.05 15.80 -12.54
C ALA A 11 6.04 15.93 -11.38
N LEU A 12 5.28 14.87 -11.09
CA LEU A 12 4.36 14.82 -9.96
C LEU A 12 5.09 14.94 -8.62
N ASP A 13 6.19 14.22 -8.41
CA ASP A 13 6.99 14.32 -7.19
C ASP A 13 7.49 15.75 -6.97
N ALA A 14 8.07 16.37 -7.99
CA ALA A 14 8.55 17.75 -7.91
C ALA A 14 7.42 18.73 -7.58
N ALA A 15 6.26 18.59 -8.22
CA ALA A 15 5.10 19.46 -8.00
C ALA A 15 4.54 19.31 -6.58
N PHE A 16 4.30 18.07 -6.12
CA PHE A 16 3.87 17.82 -4.75
C PHE A 16 4.91 18.29 -3.73
N HIS A 17 6.21 18.03 -3.96
CA HIS A 17 7.27 18.42 -3.06
C HIS A 17 7.38 19.95 -2.90
N THR A 18 7.15 20.69 -3.99
CA THR A 18 7.19 22.16 -4.00
C THR A 18 6.04 22.75 -3.18
N ARG A 19 4.81 22.22 -3.37
CA ARG A 19 3.60 22.71 -2.68
C ARG A 19 3.48 22.18 -1.24
N ALA A 20 4.03 21.01 -0.94
CA ALA A 20 3.89 20.38 0.36
C ALA A 20 4.61 21.16 1.48
N PRO A 21 3.97 21.33 2.65
CA PRO A 21 4.63 21.81 3.85
C PRO A 21 5.86 20.97 4.19
N ARG A 22 6.87 21.54 4.86
CA ARG A 22 8.14 20.85 5.18
C ARG A 22 7.96 19.45 5.77
N GLY A 23 6.95 19.25 6.63
CA GLY A 23 6.66 17.96 7.29
C GLY A 23 5.97 16.91 6.42
N GLU A 24 5.51 17.25 5.20
CA GLU A 24 4.79 16.36 4.28
C GLU A 24 5.62 16.03 3.01
N ARG A 25 6.78 16.69 2.86
CA ARG A 25 7.63 16.62 1.65
C ARG A 25 8.19 15.25 1.33
N LEU A 26 8.38 14.38 2.33
CA LEU A 26 8.82 13.00 2.10
C LEU A 26 7.68 12.10 1.63
N GLN A 27 6.46 12.41 2.08
CA GLN A 27 5.23 11.68 1.77
C GLN A 27 4.65 12.09 0.42
N ALA A 28 5.01 13.29 -0.08
CA ALA A 28 4.72 13.77 -1.44
C ALA A 28 5.02 12.72 -2.54
N ARG A 29 6.08 11.91 -2.37
CA ARG A 29 6.44 10.82 -3.30
C ARG A 29 5.39 9.73 -3.40
N PHE A 30 4.80 9.37 -2.26
CA PHE A 30 3.73 8.38 -2.22
C PHE A 30 2.41 8.97 -2.73
N ALA A 31 2.19 10.28 -2.53
CA ALA A 31 1.08 10.97 -3.18
C ALA A 31 1.23 10.96 -4.70
N ALA A 32 2.42 11.29 -5.23
CA ALA A 32 2.75 11.22 -6.65
C ALA A 32 2.51 9.81 -7.23
N LEU A 33 2.91 8.75 -6.52
CA LEU A 33 2.62 7.37 -6.94
C LEU A 33 1.12 7.05 -6.94
N ALA A 34 0.37 7.53 -5.95
CA ALA A 34 -1.05 7.25 -5.83
C ALA A 34 -1.86 7.79 -7.02
N VAL A 35 -1.48 8.96 -7.55
CA VAL A 35 -2.15 9.60 -8.71
C VAL A 35 -1.46 9.36 -10.04
N LEU A 36 -0.39 8.54 -10.08
CA LEU A 36 0.48 8.41 -11.24
C LEU A 36 -0.28 8.08 -12.54
N ASN A 37 -1.24 7.15 -12.44
CA ASN A 37 -2.06 6.69 -13.57
C ASN A 37 -3.43 7.38 -13.64
N ALA A 38 -3.69 8.39 -12.81
CA ALA A 38 -4.95 9.13 -12.90
C ALA A 38 -5.01 9.90 -14.23
N PRO A 39 -6.13 9.84 -14.98
CA PRO A 39 -6.28 10.43 -16.32
C PRO A 39 -6.54 11.94 -16.28
N ILE A 40 -6.08 12.61 -15.23
CA ILE A 40 -6.25 14.05 -15.00
C ILE A 40 -4.90 14.73 -15.29
N ASP A 41 -4.94 15.97 -15.78
CA ASP A 41 -3.74 16.76 -15.98
C ASP A 41 -3.03 17.05 -14.65
N LEU A 42 -1.74 17.41 -14.72
CA LEU A 42 -0.91 17.52 -13.53
C LEU A 42 -1.37 18.63 -12.59
N GLU A 43 -1.77 19.79 -13.11
CA GLU A 43 -2.09 20.97 -12.29
C GLU A 43 -3.39 20.72 -11.51
N SER A 44 -4.43 20.27 -12.20
CA SER A 44 -5.71 19.88 -11.60
C SER A 44 -5.53 18.75 -10.58
N LEU A 45 -4.64 17.77 -10.85
CA LEU A 45 -4.34 16.71 -9.88
C LEU A 45 -3.77 17.26 -8.57
N ILE A 46 -2.79 18.15 -8.67
CA ILE A 46 -2.17 18.75 -7.48
C ILE A 46 -3.21 19.55 -6.71
N GLU A 47 -3.99 20.41 -7.38
CA GLU A 47 -5.01 21.23 -6.74
C GLU A 47 -6.05 20.36 -6.00
N ASN A 48 -6.69 19.42 -6.70
CA ASN A 48 -7.69 18.53 -6.13
C ASN A 48 -7.15 17.74 -4.92
N CYS A 49 -5.88 17.31 -4.97
CA CYS A 49 -5.26 16.58 -3.86
C CYS A 49 -5.07 17.47 -2.62
N PHE A 50 -4.68 18.73 -2.79
CA PHE A 50 -4.50 19.63 -1.65
C PHE A 50 -5.84 20.10 -1.07
N GLU A 51 -6.84 20.34 -1.90
CA GLU A 51 -8.21 20.63 -1.45
C GLU A 51 -8.78 19.46 -0.63
N THR A 52 -8.72 18.24 -1.19
CA THR A 52 -9.15 17.02 -0.49
C THR A 52 -8.36 16.80 0.81
N ARG A 53 -7.05 17.12 0.83
CA ARG A 53 -6.24 17.05 2.06
C ARG A 53 -6.76 18.03 3.13
N ASP A 54 -7.16 19.23 2.73
CA ASP A 54 -7.64 20.24 3.66
C ASP A 54 -9.03 19.92 4.21
N GLU A 55 -9.90 19.32 3.41
CA GLU A 55 -11.14 18.71 3.88
C GLU A 55 -10.88 17.58 4.90
N LEU A 56 -9.92 16.69 4.61
CA LEU A 56 -9.49 15.66 5.56
C LEU A 56 -8.92 16.26 6.84
N ASN A 57 -8.19 17.37 6.76
CA ASN A 57 -7.67 18.07 7.93
C ASN A 57 -8.80 18.61 8.81
N ALA A 58 -9.80 19.24 8.20
CA ALA A 58 -10.98 19.75 8.89
C ALA A 58 -11.79 18.63 9.55
N GLY A 59 -12.05 17.54 8.83
CA GLY A 59 -12.89 16.43 9.32
C GLY A 59 -12.23 15.53 10.37
N LEU A 60 -10.89 15.44 10.38
CA LEU A 60 -10.16 14.56 11.32
C LEU A 60 -9.63 15.28 12.57
N GLY A 61 -9.46 16.60 12.51
CA GLY A 61 -8.75 17.35 13.54
C GLY A 61 -7.28 16.91 13.68
N PRO A 62 -6.58 17.27 14.76
CA PRO A 62 -5.13 17.04 14.88
C PRO A 62 -4.72 15.59 15.28
N TRP A 63 -5.55 14.88 16.05
CA TRP A 63 -5.13 13.66 16.75
C TRP A 63 -5.59 12.34 16.09
N ARG A 64 -6.43 12.40 15.05
CA ARG A 64 -6.99 11.19 14.43
C ARG A 64 -6.15 10.74 13.25
N SER A 65 -5.97 9.42 13.14
CA SER A 65 -5.44 8.76 11.95
C SER A 65 -6.32 8.99 10.71
N PRO A 66 -5.78 8.99 9.48
CA PRO A 66 -4.36 9.08 9.17
C PRO A 66 -3.73 10.35 9.77
N ASN A 67 -2.49 10.23 10.27
CA ASN A 67 -1.78 11.39 10.81
C ASN A 67 -1.56 12.43 9.71
N ARG A 68 -1.25 13.68 10.09
CA ARG A 68 -1.14 14.80 9.14
C ARG A 68 -0.24 14.49 7.91
N PRO A 69 0.95 13.87 8.07
CA PRO A 69 1.79 13.49 6.93
C PRO A 69 1.17 12.48 5.96
N MET A 70 0.31 11.57 6.44
CA MET A 70 -0.37 10.58 5.60
C MET A 70 -1.59 11.14 4.85
N ARG A 71 -2.16 12.27 5.31
CA ARG A 71 -3.39 12.83 4.73
C ARG A 71 -3.22 13.25 3.28
N LEU A 72 -2.04 13.74 2.90
CA LEU A 72 -1.75 14.07 1.50
C LEU A 72 -1.79 12.81 0.61
N VAL A 73 -1.29 11.67 1.10
CA VAL A 73 -1.32 10.40 0.34
C VAL A 73 -2.73 9.82 0.29
N PHE A 74 -3.50 9.96 1.36
CA PHE A 74 -4.91 9.57 1.39
C PHE A 74 -5.74 10.41 0.43
N ALA A 75 -5.54 11.73 0.43
CA ALA A 75 -6.17 12.65 -0.51
C ALA A 75 -5.83 12.26 -1.96
N ALA A 76 -4.56 12.02 -2.25
CA ALA A 76 -4.11 11.56 -3.57
C ALA A 76 -4.77 10.24 -3.98
N ALA A 77 -4.90 9.26 -3.08
CA ALA A 77 -5.59 8.01 -3.37
C ALA A 77 -7.10 8.20 -3.61
N LEU A 78 -7.76 9.10 -2.87
CA LEU A 78 -9.17 9.44 -3.07
C LEU A 78 -9.38 10.12 -4.43
N VAL A 79 -8.58 11.13 -4.76
CA VAL A 79 -8.63 11.84 -6.05
C VAL A 79 -8.40 10.87 -7.20
N ALA A 80 -7.38 10.00 -7.10
CA ALA A 80 -7.11 8.98 -8.12
C ALA A 80 -8.26 7.97 -8.30
N GLY A 81 -9.00 7.67 -7.23
CA GLY A 81 -10.18 6.81 -7.25
C GLY A 81 -11.49 7.52 -7.61
N GLY A 82 -11.47 8.83 -7.86
CA GLY A 82 -12.69 9.61 -8.07
C GLY A 82 -13.61 9.62 -6.84
N ARG A 83 -13.02 9.82 -5.66
CA ARG A 83 -13.70 9.80 -4.35
C ARG A 83 -13.42 11.06 -3.56
N THR A 84 -14.28 11.36 -2.59
CA THR A 84 -14.20 12.59 -1.77
C THR A 84 -13.73 12.32 -0.35
N ALA A 85 -13.25 13.36 0.34
CA ALA A 85 -12.92 13.27 1.76
C ALA A 85 -14.15 12.91 2.61
N GLN A 86 -15.32 13.42 2.26
CA GLN A 86 -16.58 13.11 2.94
C GLN A 86 -16.90 11.61 2.91
N GLN A 87 -16.84 10.97 1.73
CA GLN A 87 -17.07 9.54 1.59
C GLN A 87 -16.13 8.71 2.48
N PHE A 88 -14.86 9.11 2.55
CA PHE A 88 -13.89 8.50 3.46
C PHE A 88 -14.27 8.66 4.94
N LEU A 89 -14.62 9.88 5.36
CA LEU A 89 -14.97 10.18 6.75
C LEU A 89 -16.23 9.43 7.22
N GLU A 90 -17.26 9.38 6.37
CA GLU A 90 -18.49 8.65 6.61
C GLU A 90 -18.23 7.14 6.74
N THR A 91 -17.48 6.57 5.79
CA THR A 91 -17.14 5.15 5.80
C THR A 91 -16.32 4.79 7.03
N ARG A 92 -15.32 5.59 7.39
CA ARG A 92 -14.53 5.36 8.60
C ARG A 92 -15.38 5.45 9.86
N ARG A 93 -16.33 6.38 9.93
CA ARG A 93 -17.26 6.48 11.06
C ARG A 93 -18.15 5.25 11.14
N ALA A 94 -18.67 4.76 10.02
CA ALA A 94 -19.48 3.55 9.97
C ALA A 94 -18.68 2.32 10.46
N LEU A 95 -17.44 2.14 10.00
CA LEU A 95 -16.56 1.07 10.50
C LEU A 95 -16.33 1.16 12.02
N ALA A 96 -16.12 2.37 12.56
CA ALA A 96 -15.91 2.57 13.99
C ALA A 96 -17.16 2.27 14.82
N LEU A 97 -18.35 2.66 14.33
CA LEU A 97 -19.63 2.37 14.95
C LEU A 97 -19.93 0.87 14.93
N GLN A 98 -19.77 0.23 13.76
CA GLN A 98 -20.02 -1.19 13.60
C GLN A 98 -19.07 -2.04 14.44
N ARG A 99 -17.80 -1.65 14.54
CA ARG A 99 -16.84 -2.28 15.45
C ARG A 99 -17.36 -2.29 16.90
N LYS A 100 -17.87 -1.15 17.37
CA LYS A 100 -18.40 -1.02 18.74
C LYS A 100 -19.65 -1.87 18.92
N ALA A 101 -20.56 -1.86 17.95
CA ALA A 101 -21.80 -2.63 18.00
C ALA A 101 -21.56 -4.14 18.03
N ARG A 102 -20.60 -4.63 17.23
CA ARG A 102 -20.24 -6.06 17.16
C ARG A 102 -19.31 -6.54 18.28
N GLY A 103 -18.72 -5.63 19.06
CA GLY A 103 -17.59 -5.99 19.93
C GLY A 103 -16.38 -6.51 19.14
N ALA A 104 -16.23 -6.08 17.88
CA ALA A 104 -15.20 -6.59 16.98
C ALA A 104 -13.80 -6.09 17.38
N ARG A 105 -12.78 -6.77 16.84
CA ARG A 105 -11.37 -6.43 17.08
C ARG A 105 -11.05 -4.97 16.70
N SER A 106 -10.07 -4.40 17.39
CA SER A 106 -9.54 -3.08 17.05
C SER A 106 -8.93 -3.09 15.65
N LEU A 107 -9.26 -2.05 14.86
CA LEU A 107 -8.69 -1.86 13.52
C LEU A 107 -7.38 -1.08 13.58
N ALA A 108 -6.42 -1.48 12.76
CA ALA A 108 -5.14 -0.81 12.58
C ALA A 108 -5.35 0.65 12.17
N HIS A 109 -4.60 1.56 12.81
CA HIS A 109 -4.73 3.01 12.61
C HIS A 109 -6.18 3.52 12.70
N GLY A 110 -7.00 2.89 13.56
CA GLY A 110 -8.41 3.24 13.73
C GLY A 110 -9.25 3.08 12.46
N GLY A 111 -8.95 2.07 11.64
CA GLY A 111 -9.69 1.71 10.42
C GLY A 111 -9.46 2.65 9.24
N ALA A 112 -8.46 3.51 9.30
CA ALA A 112 -8.18 4.48 8.23
C ALA A 112 -7.83 3.79 6.90
N CYS A 113 -6.94 2.79 6.92
CA CYS A 113 -6.56 2.07 5.70
C CYS A 113 -7.72 1.21 5.15
N ALA A 114 -8.51 0.58 6.03
CA ALA A 114 -9.73 -0.13 5.65
C ALA A 114 -10.72 0.79 4.95
N ALA A 115 -11.05 1.94 5.56
CA ALA A 115 -11.98 2.91 4.98
C ALA A 115 -11.49 3.46 3.64
N LEU A 116 -10.19 3.78 3.52
CA LEU A 116 -9.62 4.25 2.27
C LEU A 116 -9.70 3.16 1.19
N SER A 117 -9.34 1.91 1.52
CA SER A 117 -9.43 0.78 0.58
C SER A 117 -10.86 0.55 0.11
N LEU A 118 -11.81 0.52 1.05
CA LEU A 118 -13.24 0.30 0.76
C LEU A 118 -13.75 1.37 -0.20
N VAL A 119 -13.53 2.65 0.11
CA VAL A 119 -14.01 3.77 -0.70
C VAL A 119 -13.33 3.84 -2.07
N THR A 120 -12.00 3.67 -2.12
CA THR A 120 -11.26 3.72 -3.39
C THR A 120 -11.53 2.53 -4.31
N ALA A 121 -11.94 1.39 -3.75
CA ALA A 121 -12.43 0.24 -4.52
C ALA A 121 -13.93 0.38 -4.92
N GLY A 122 -14.61 1.45 -4.49
CA GLY A 122 -16.00 1.74 -4.85
C GLY A 122 -17.06 1.24 -3.86
N GLY A 123 -16.63 0.78 -2.68
CA GLY A 123 -17.54 0.44 -1.60
C GLY A 123 -18.09 1.65 -0.86
N HIS A 124 -19.04 1.38 0.04
CA HIS A 124 -19.84 2.37 0.74
C HIS A 124 -19.93 2.10 2.25
N ALA A 125 -20.29 3.13 3.01
CA ALA A 125 -20.41 3.06 4.47
C ALA A 125 -21.41 2.00 4.98
N TRP A 126 -22.48 1.72 4.23
CA TRP A 126 -23.47 0.71 4.60
C TRP A 126 -22.94 -0.73 4.53
N GLN A 127 -21.80 -0.96 3.85
CA GLN A 127 -21.14 -2.27 3.79
C GLN A 127 -20.25 -2.56 5.00
N ALA A 128 -20.30 -1.73 6.05
CA ALA A 128 -19.47 -1.90 7.24
C ALA A 128 -19.65 -3.27 7.91
N ASP A 129 -20.87 -3.84 7.88
CA ASP A 129 -21.13 -5.15 8.46
C ASP A 129 -20.48 -6.28 7.64
N GLN A 130 -20.72 -6.28 6.32
CA GLN A 130 -20.08 -7.21 5.37
C GLN A 130 -18.55 -7.14 5.47
N PHE A 131 -17.98 -5.95 5.66
CA PHE A 131 -16.55 -5.78 5.89
C PHE A 131 -16.05 -6.62 7.07
N PHE A 132 -16.76 -6.61 8.20
CA PHE A 132 -16.34 -7.40 9.37
C PHE A 132 -16.52 -8.90 9.12
N ASP A 133 -17.57 -9.32 8.41
CA ASP A 133 -17.74 -10.74 8.06
C ASP A 133 -16.60 -11.26 7.17
N VAL A 134 -16.23 -10.48 6.15
CA VAL A 134 -15.08 -10.81 5.29
C VAL A 134 -13.77 -10.76 6.09
N LEU A 135 -13.58 -9.74 6.92
CA LEU A 135 -12.37 -9.57 7.73
C LEU A 135 -12.17 -10.75 8.69
N ASP A 136 -13.22 -11.19 9.36
CA ASP A 136 -13.18 -12.31 10.30
C ASP A 136 -12.87 -13.63 9.57
N ALA A 137 -13.40 -13.81 8.35
CA ALA A 137 -13.15 -15.01 7.55
C ALA A 137 -11.71 -15.11 7.02
N ILE A 138 -11.10 -14.01 6.60
CA ILE A 138 -9.73 -14.02 6.06
C ILE A 138 -8.64 -13.82 7.13
N ALA A 139 -9.01 -13.49 8.36
CA ALA A 139 -8.05 -13.17 9.42
C ALA A 139 -7.12 -14.35 9.72
N ALA A 140 -5.81 -14.08 9.77
CA ALA A 140 -4.86 -15.10 10.21
C ALA A 140 -5.00 -15.38 11.71
N PRO A 141 -4.48 -16.52 12.20
CA PRO A 141 -4.31 -16.76 13.63
C PRO A 141 -3.52 -15.62 14.27
N TRP A 142 -3.85 -15.27 15.53
CA TRP A 142 -3.36 -14.04 16.17
C TRP A 142 -1.84 -13.86 16.16
N TRP A 143 -1.07 -14.95 16.22
CA TRP A 143 0.40 -14.95 16.21
C TRP A 143 1.03 -14.73 14.81
N GLN A 144 0.22 -14.69 13.75
CA GLN A 144 0.63 -14.48 12.35
C GLN A 144 -0.10 -13.30 11.68
N ARG A 145 -0.85 -12.50 12.45
CA ARG A 145 -1.65 -11.41 11.89
C ARG A 145 -0.78 -10.28 11.34
N ASP A 146 -1.13 -9.85 10.14
CA ASP A 146 -0.75 -8.56 9.58
C ASP A 146 -2.04 -7.75 9.39
N ALA A 147 -2.55 -7.21 10.51
CA ALA A 147 -3.87 -6.56 10.56
C ALA A 147 -4.06 -5.47 9.48
N PRO A 148 -3.09 -4.58 9.20
CA PRO A 148 -3.22 -3.63 8.09
C PRO A 148 -3.48 -4.27 6.73
N ARG A 149 -2.82 -5.40 6.41
CA ARG A 149 -3.02 -6.09 5.12
C ARG A 149 -4.34 -6.84 5.06
N GLU A 150 -4.72 -7.50 6.14
CA GLU A 150 -6.03 -8.15 6.27
C GLU A 150 -7.16 -7.14 6.08
N GLU A 151 -7.08 -5.98 6.74
CA GLU A 151 -8.07 -4.92 6.65
C GLU A 151 -8.20 -4.31 5.26
N VAL A 152 -7.08 -4.04 4.58
CA VAL A 152 -7.10 -3.51 3.20
C VAL A 152 -7.69 -4.52 2.23
N LEU A 153 -7.34 -5.80 2.35
CA LEU A 153 -7.88 -6.86 1.49
C LEU A 153 -9.37 -7.11 1.76
N ALA A 154 -9.78 -7.20 3.03
CA ALA A 154 -11.19 -7.38 3.39
C ALA A 154 -12.05 -6.22 2.84
N ALA A 155 -11.56 -4.99 2.97
CA ALA A 155 -12.21 -3.81 2.42
C ALA A 155 -12.33 -3.85 0.90
N ALA A 156 -11.30 -4.32 0.18
CA ALA A 156 -11.35 -4.45 -1.27
C ALA A 156 -12.35 -5.54 -1.73
N PHE A 157 -12.34 -6.71 -1.09
CA PHE A 157 -13.33 -7.77 -1.36
C PHE A 157 -14.76 -7.33 -1.05
N THR A 158 -14.95 -6.60 0.06
CA THR A 158 -16.26 -6.04 0.40
C THR A 158 -16.75 -5.05 -0.65
N ALA A 159 -15.89 -4.16 -1.14
CA ALA A 159 -16.23 -3.24 -2.22
C ALA A 159 -16.65 -3.98 -3.51
N MET A 160 -16.02 -5.12 -3.79
CA MET A 160 -16.35 -5.98 -4.92
C MET A 160 -17.63 -6.80 -4.74
N GLY A 161 -18.24 -6.78 -3.54
CA GLY A 161 -19.44 -7.55 -3.22
C GLY A 161 -19.17 -9.02 -2.92
N GLU A 162 -17.91 -9.40 -2.68
CA GLU A 162 -17.52 -10.79 -2.39
C GLU A 162 -18.15 -11.26 -1.07
N THR A 163 -18.49 -12.55 -1.02
CA THR A 163 -18.88 -13.19 0.22
C THR A 163 -17.64 -13.55 1.07
N PRO A 164 -17.81 -13.86 2.37
CA PRO A 164 -16.69 -14.34 3.19
C PRO A 164 -16.04 -15.61 2.62
N GLU A 165 -16.84 -16.51 2.01
CA GLU A 165 -16.34 -17.74 1.38
C GLU A 165 -15.51 -17.42 0.13
N ASP A 166 -16.00 -16.52 -0.74
CA ASP A 166 -15.27 -16.10 -1.93
C ASP A 166 -13.94 -15.46 -1.57
N ALA A 167 -13.92 -14.57 -0.57
CA ALA A 167 -12.71 -13.91 -0.08
C ALA A 167 -11.65 -14.91 0.41
N VAL A 168 -12.06 -15.93 1.17
CA VAL A 168 -11.19 -17.03 1.60
C VAL A 168 -10.67 -17.82 0.40
N ASN A 169 -11.55 -18.14 -0.56
CA ASN A 169 -11.19 -18.86 -1.77
C ASN A 169 -10.19 -18.08 -2.64
N HIS A 170 -10.34 -16.76 -2.78
CA HIS A 170 -9.39 -15.91 -3.49
C HIS A 170 -8.03 -15.87 -2.81
N LEU A 171 -7.99 -15.67 -1.49
CA LEU A 171 -6.73 -15.63 -0.74
C LEU A 171 -5.99 -16.97 -0.78
N ASN A 172 -6.72 -18.08 -0.63
CA ASN A 172 -6.14 -19.42 -0.71
C ASN A 172 -5.63 -19.75 -2.12
N ARG A 173 -6.40 -19.41 -3.16
CA ARG A 173 -5.96 -19.57 -4.56
C ARG A 173 -4.67 -18.80 -4.84
N ALA A 174 -4.59 -17.53 -4.44
CA ALA A 174 -3.38 -16.73 -4.64
C ALA A 174 -2.17 -17.28 -3.88
N ARG A 175 -2.37 -17.72 -2.63
CA ARG A 175 -1.31 -18.36 -1.85
C ARG A 175 -0.82 -19.65 -2.52
N GLN A 176 -1.75 -20.50 -2.97
CA GLN A 176 -1.41 -21.75 -3.61
C GLN A 176 -0.70 -21.52 -4.96
N ALA A 177 -1.16 -20.57 -5.77
CA ALA A 177 -0.51 -20.20 -7.02
C ALA A 177 0.94 -19.78 -6.79
N LEU A 178 1.20 -18.92 -5.80
CA LEU A 178 2.56 -18.48 -5.42
C LEU A 178 3.44 -19.65 -4.96
N ILE A 179 2.90 -20.55 -4.14
CA ILE A 179 3.63 -21.73 -3.65
C ILE A 179 3.97 -22.67 -4.81
N THR A 180 2.99 -22.98 -5.67
CA THR A 180 3.16 -23.82 -6.86
C THR A 180 4.18 -23.21 -7.83
N ALA A 181 4.21 -21.87 -7.95
CA ALA A 181 5.20 -21.15 -8.74
C ALA A 181 6.63 -21.21 -8.17
N GLY A 182 6.84 -21.79 -6.99
CA GLY A 182 8.15 -21.91 -6.36
C GLY A 182 8.56 -20.70 -5.50
N VAL A 183 7.61 -19.85 -5.11
CA VAL A 183 7.86 -18.79 -4.12
C VAL A 183 7.98 -19.43 -2.74
N PRO A 184 9.04 -19.13 -1.95
CA PRO A 184 9.17 -19.71 -0.61
C PRO A 184 7.96 -19.38 0.27
N ARG A 185 7.46 -20.38 1.01
CA ARG A 185 6.17 -20.35 1.72
C ARG A 185 5.93 -19.06 2.53
N HIS A 186 6.90 -18.62 3.33
CA HIS A 186 6.78 -17.39 4.13
C HIS A 186 6.52 -16.14 3.25
N HIS A 187 7.22 -16.02 2.12
CA HIS A 187 7.01 -14.91 1.19
C HIS A 187 5.70 -15.04 0.40
N ALA A 188 5.30 -16.27 0.08
CA ALA A 188 4.03 -16.55 -0.59
C ALA A 188 2.84 -16.11 0.28
N VAL A 189 2.85 -16.44 1.58
CA VAL A 189 1.81 -16.01 2.53
C VAL A 189 1.71 -14.50 2.62
N ALA A 190 2.86 -13.80 2.74
CA ALA A 190 2.89 -12.35 2.82
C ALA A 190 2.45 -11.65 1.52
N ALA A 191 2.83 -12.20 0.36
CA ALA A 191 2.49 -11.65 -0.96
C ALA A 191 1.05 -11.93 -1.37
N ALA A 192 0.45 -13.04 -0.90
CA ALA A 192 -0.90 -13.44 -1.26
C ALA A 192 -1.93 -12.32 -0.99
N TYR A 193 -1.77 -11.55 0.08
CA TYR A 193 -2.68 -10.43 0.39
C TYR A 193 -2.71 -9.33 -0.67
N GLU A 194 -1.61 -9.07 -1.36
CA GLU A 194 -1.57 -8.06 -2.43
C GLU A 194 -1.97 -8.63 -3.79
N VAL A 195 -1.81 -9.94 -3.97
CA VAL A 195 -2.00 -10.64 -5.24
C VAL A 195 -3.42 -11.24 -5.36
N ALA A 196 -4.14 -11.42 -4.26
CA ALA A 196 -5.45 -12.08 -4.23
C ALA A 196 -6.47 -11.49 -5.20
N LEU A 197 -6.48 -10.16 -5.35
CA LEU A 197 -7.37 -9.45 -6.27
C LEU A 197 -7.04 -9.69 -7.76
N SER A 198 -5.80 -10.07 -8.09
CA SER A 198 -5.35 -10.27 -9.46
C SER A 198 -5.57 -11.68 -9.98
N GLN A 199 -5.85 -12.65 -9.10
CA GLN A 199 -6.09 -14.06 -9.42
C GLN A 199 -5.13 -14.63 -10.49
N PRO A 200 -3.80 -14.60 -10.25
CA PRO A 200 -2.83 -14.97 -11.27
C PRO A 200 -2.94 -16.46 -11.63
N ASP A 201 -2.82 -16.75 -12.93
CA ASP A 201 -2.65 -18.11 -13.43
C ASP A 201 -1.34 -18.73 -12.88
N PRO A 202 -1.39 -19.91 -12.22
CA PRO A 202 -0.19 -20.52 -11.64
C PRO A 202 0.94 -20.79 -12.65
N ALA A 203 0.62 -21.19 -13.88
CA ALA A 203 1.63 -21.51 -14.89
C ALA A 203 2.33 -20.23 -15.39
N GLY A 204 1.56 -19.20 -15.72
CA GLY A 204 2.08 -17.87 -16.06
C GLY A 204 2.93 -17.28 -14.92
N LEU A 205 2.47 -17.42 -13.68
CA LEU A 205 3.18 -16.94 -12.49
C LEU A 205 4.51 -17.67 -12.28
N ALA A 206 4.57 -18.99 -12.48
CA ALA A 206 5.81 -19.77 -12.36
C ALA A 206 6.87 -19.32 -13.37
N GLY A 207 6.46 -19.11 -14.62
CA GLY A 207 7.32 -18.57 -15.67
C GLY A 207 7.82 -17.16 -15.34
N ALA A 208 6.92 -16.28 -14.91
CA ALA A 208 7.25 -14.91 -14.50
C ALA A 208 8.20 -14.86 -13.29
N TRP A 209 7.93 -15.66 -12.26
CA TRP A 209 8.77 -15.75 -11.06
C TRP A 209 10.18 -16.24 -11.38
N THR A 210 10.29 -17.31 -12.17
CA THR A 210 11.59 -17.89 -12.54
C THR A 210 12.42 -16.90 -13.33
N SER A 211 11.82 -16.33 -14.38
CA SER A 211 12.51 -15.39 -15.26
C SER A 211 12.87 -14.08 -14.56
N LEU A 212 12.02 -13.56 -13.66
CA LEU A 212 12.33 -12.41 -12.81
C LEU A 212 13.50 -12.71 -11.87
N ASN A 213 13.54 -13.88 -11.22
CA ASN A 213 14.66 -14.24 -10.34
C ASN A 213 15.99 -14.36 -11.10
N ILE A 214 15.98 -14.92 -12.32
CA ILE A 214 17.16 -14.99 -13.18
C ILE A 214 17.63 -13.58 -13.54
N ALA A 215 16.73 -12.73 -14.01
CA ALA A 215 17.04 -11.36 -14.39
C ALA A 215 17.61 -10.55 -13.21
N VAL A 216 17.04 -10.68 -12.01
CA VAL A 216 17.50 -9.99 -10.80
C VAL A 216 18.88 -10.47 -10.36
N ARG A 217 19.19 -11.77 -10.45
CA ARG A 217 20.51 -12.32 -10.08
C ARG A 217 21.64 -11.72 -10.92
N GLY A 218 21.36 -11.46 -12.20
CA GLY A 218 22.29 -10.81 -13.13
C GLY A 218 22.49 -9.30 -12.90
N ARG A 219 21.73 -8.68 -11.98
CA ARG A 219 21.70 -7.22 -11.79
C ARG A 219 22.11 -6.82 -10.37
N PRO A 220 23.37 -6.39 -10.15
CA PRO A 220 23.87 -6.02 -8.82
C PRO A 220 23.01 -4.98 -8.10
N ALA A 221 22.44 -4.02 -8.85
CA ALA A 221 21.57 -2.95 -8.33
C ALA A 221 20.32 -3.48 -7.60
N LEU A 222 19.88 -4.70 -7.89
CA LEU A 222 18.66 -5.30 -7.35
C LEU A 222 18.91 -6.32 -6.22
N ARG A 223 20.18 -6.66 -5.92
CA ARG A 223 20.53 -7.70 -4.93
C ARG A 223 20.01 -7.42 -3.51
N HIS A 224 19.89 -6.15 -3.15
CA HIS A 224 19.36 -5.70 -1.85
C HIS A 224 18.04 -4.91 -1.99
N GLY A 225 17.32 -5.12 -3.10
CA GLY A 225 16.11 -4.38 -3.44
C GLY A 225 14.86 -4.80 -2.67
N THR A 226 13.74 -4.94 -3.38
CA THR A 226 12.37 -5.17 -2.85
C THR A 226 12.15 -6.48 -2.07
N GLY A 227 13.18 -7.34 -2.00
CA GLY A 227 13.12 -8.64 -1.34
C GLY A 227 12.21 -9.65 -2.07
N LYS A 228 12.22 -10.91 -1.61
CA LYS A 228 11.45 -11.98 -2.27
C LYS A 228 9.94 -11.75 -2.27
N THR A 229 9.38 -11.12 -1.23
CA THR A 229 7.95 -10.78 -1.19
C THR A 229 7.60 -9.76 -2.27
N GLY A 230 8.40 -8.70 -2.43
CA GLY A 230 8.17 -7.69 -3.48
C GLY A 230 8.34 -8.25 -4.89
N LEU A 231 9.33 -9.13 -5.10
CA LEU A 231 9.49 -9.84 -6.37
C LEU A 231 8.31 -10.77 -6.66
N ALA A 232 7.73 -11.43 -5.65
CA ALA A 232 6.57 -12.29 -5.83
C ALA A 232 5.33 -11.48 -6.25
N ILE A 233 5.15 -10.29 -5.67
CA ILE A 233 4.10 -9.34 -6.06
C ILE A 233 4.28 -8.86 -7.50
N LEU A 234 5.52 -8.56 -7.92
CA LEU A 234 5.82 -8.19 -9.31
C LEU A 234 5.62 -9.34 -10.29
N ALA A 235 6.04 -10.55 -9.94
CA ALA A 235 5.84 -11.73 -10.79
C ALA A 235 4.34 -11.97 -11.05
N ALA A 236 3.48 -11.69 -10.07
CA ALA A 236 2.03 -11.76 -10.25
C ALA A 236 1.44 -10.62 -11.10
N SER A 237 2.24 -9.60 -11.43
CA SER A 237 1.82 -8.46 -12.24
C SER A 237 2.10 -8.63 -13.74
N GLY A 238 2.77 -9.71 -14.17
CA GLY A 238 2.94 -10.00 -15.60
C GLY A 238 4.28 -10.65 -15.96
N ASN A 239 4.83 -10.27 -17.12
CA ASN A 239 6.02 -10.89 -17.71
C ASN A 239 7.30 -10.56 -16.92
N GLY A 240 8.01 -11.59 -16.43
CA GLY A 240 9.17 -11.45 -15.54
C GLY A 240 10.29 -10.55 -16.05
N PRO A 241 10.83 -10.75 -17.28
CA PRO A 241 11.85 -9.88 -17.87
C PRO A 241 11.42 -8.41 -17.92
N VAL A 242 10.19 -8.15 -18.37
CA VAL A 242 9.65 -6.78 -18.43
C VAL A 242 9.57 -6.17 -17.03
N MET A 243 9.18 -6.95 -16.03
CA MET A 243 9.15 -6.49 -14.63
C MET A 243 10.55 -6.25 -14.06
N ALA A 244 11.56 -7.01 -14.49
CA ALA A 244 12.94 -6.78 -14.09
C ALA A 244 13.49 -5.47 -14.66
N ASP A 245 13.20 -5.17 -15.93
CA ASP A 245 13.56 -3.91 -16.58
C ASP A 245 12.86 -2.72 -15.92
N ALA A 246 11.54 -2.83 -15.74
CA ALA A 246 10.74 -1.85 -15.02
C ALA A 246 11.30 -1.56 -13.61
N LEU A 247 11.69 -2.62 -12.89
CA LEU A 247 12.24 -2.46 -11.55
C LEU A 247 13.61 -1.77 -11.54
N VAL A 248 14.49 -2.05 -12.50
CA VAL A 248 15.77 -1.31 -12.63
C VAL A 248 15.50 0.17 -12.89
N GLU A 249 14.69 0.46 -13.91
CA GLU A 249 14.36 1.84 -14.28
C GLU A 249 13.75 2.60 -13.09
N ALA A 250 12.88 1.93 -12.34
CA ALA A 250 12.27 2.49 -11.15
C ALA A 250 13.30 2.77 -10.04
N PHE A 251 14.25 1.86 -9.78
CA PHE A 251 15.31 2.10 -8.80
C PHE A 251 16.23 3.25 -9.21
N GLU A 252 16.58 3.36 -10.49
CA GLU A 252 17.38 4.47 -11.01
C GLU A 252 16.65 5.80 -10.86
N ALA A 253 15.36 5.85 -11.16
CA ALA A 253 14.54 7.03 -10.95
C ALA A 253 14.46 7.43 -9.47
N VAL A 254 14.23 6.46 -8.58
CA VAL A 254 14.15 6.69 -7.13
C VAL A 254 15.50 7.12 -6.55
N ALA A 255 16.62 6.63 -7.10
CA ALA A 255 17.96 7.01 -6.67
C ALA A 255 18.30 8.48 -6.97
N GLN A 256 17.65 9.07 -7.99
CA GLN A 256 17.84 10.48 -8.38
C GLN A 256 17.02 11.45 -7.51
N LEU A 257 16.10 10.97 -6.67
CA LEU A 257 15.26 11.83 -5.84
C LEU A 257 16.06 12.55 -4.73
N LYS A 258 15.66 13.80 -4.44
CA LYS A 258 16.23 14.63 -3.38
C LYS A 258 15.14 15.11 -2.42
N PRO A 259 15.30 14.94 -1.09
CA PRO A 259 16.38 14.21 -0.40
C PRO A 259 16.38 12.70 -0.69
N LYS A 260 17.53 12.02 -0.60
CA LYS A 260 17.62 10.59 -0.93
C LYS A 260 16.76 9.76 0.05
N PRO A 261 15.84 8.89 -0.45
CA PRO A 261 15.04 8.05 0.43
C PRO A 261 15.91 6.98 1.12
N THR A 262 15.47 6.49 2.28
CA THR A 262 16.05 5.31 2.94
C THR A 262 15.90 4.07 2.03
N SER A 263 16.70 3.03 2.25
CA SER A 263 16.64 1.80 1.43
C SER A 263 15.25 1.16 1.41
N GLN A 264 14.59 1.08 2.57
CA GLN A 264 13.24 0.53 2.69
C GLN A 264 12.21 1.36 1.92
N THR A 265 12.25 2.69 2.06
CA THR A 265 11.37 3.60 1.30
C THR A 265 11.65 3.50 -0.19
N ALA A 266 12.92 3.48 -0.58
CA ALA A 266 13.34 3.39 -1.98
C ALA A 266 12.82 2.10 -2.63
N ALA A 267 12.92 0.96 -1.93
CA ALA A 267 12.40 -0.31 -2.40
C ALA A 267 10.88 -0.28 -2.59
N ARG A 268 10.11 0.28 -1.66
CA ARG A 268 8.65 0.41 -1.82
C ARG A 268 8.27 1.33 -2.97
N LEU A 269 8.93 2.49 -3.09
CA LEU A 269 8.71 3.41 -4.21
C LEU A 269 9.02 2.73 -5.55
N ALA A 270 10.16 2.04 -5.65
CA ALA A 270 10.56 1.36 -6.88
C ALA A 270 9.61 0.21 -7.25
N LEU A 271 9.15 -0.56 -6.26
CA LEU A 271 8.14 -1.62 -6.45
C LEU A 271 6.87 -1.06 -7.10
N ARG A 272 6.30 0.01 -6.52
CA ARG A 272 5.04 0.61 -7.01
C ARG A 272 5.21 1.31 -8.34
N LEU A 273 6.35 1.97 -8.58
CA LEU A 273 6.64 2.57 -9.86
C LEU A 273 6.76 1.50 -10.97
N ALA A 274 7.42 0.37 -10.69
CA ALA A 274 7.50 -0.75 -11.61
C ALA A 274 6.11 -1.36 -11.91
N GLN A 275 5.25 -1.52 -10.89
CA GLN A 275 3.86 -1.94 -11.09
C GLN A 275 3.07 -0.92 -11.92
N ALA A 276 3.28 0.38 -11.72
CA ALA A 276 2.61 1.41 -12.50
C ALA A 276 3.05 1.41 -13.97
N GLN A 277 4.35 1.21 -14.24
CA GLN A 277 4.88 1.02 -15.59
C GLN A 277 4.28 -0.21 -16.29
N ALA A 278 3.88 -1.21 -15.52
CA ALA A 278 3.17 -2.41 -15.99
C ALA A 278 1.66 -2.20 -16.18
N GLY A 279 1.12 -1.01 -15.90
CA GLY A 279 -0.34 -0.76 -15.90
C GLY A 279 -1.08 -1.30 -14.69
N MET A 280 -0.36 -1.76 -13.65
CA MET A 280 -0.91 -2.43 -12.47
C MET A 280 -0.90 -1.53 -11.21
N ALA A 281 -0.94 -0.20 -11.40
CA ALA A 281 -0.98 0.74 -10.28
C ALA A 281 -2.27 0.61 -9.47
N ARG A 282 -2.15 0.62 -8.15
CA ARG A 282 -3.28 0.70 -7.22
C ARG A 282 -3.07 1.91 -6.30
N PRO A 283 -3.93 2.94 -6.34
CA PRO A 283 -3.74 4.15 -5.53
C PRO A 283 -3.60 3.87 -4.02
N ILE A 284 -4.39 2.92 -3.49
CA ILE A 284 -4.33 2.48 -2.09
C ILE A 284 -2.98 1.86 -1.70
N ALA A 285 -2.27 1.24 -2.63
CA ALA A 285 -1.05 0.50 -2.34
C ALA A 285 0.10 1.43 -1.90
N ALA A 286 0.15 2.66 -2.44
CA ALA A 286 1.07 3.70 -1.99
C ALA A 286 0.78 4.18 -0.56
N ALA A 287 -0.51 4.30 -0.19
CA ALA A 287 -0.92 4.64 1.16
C ALA A 287 -0.59 3.53 2.17
N GLY A 288 -0.79 2.26 1.78
CA GLY A 288 -0.43 1.09 2.58
C GLY A 288 1.08 0.98 2.82
N ASP A 289 1.91 1.21 1.79
CA ASP A 289 3.37 1.19 1.93
C ASP A 289 3.87 2.30 2.87
N LEU A 290 3.31 3.52 2.77
CA LEU A 290 3.67 4.61 3.69
C LEU A 290 3.25 4.28 5.14
N ALA A 291 2.06 3.72 5.33
CA ALA A 291 1.59 3.30 6.65
C ALA A 291 2.53 2.27 7.29
N ALA A 292 2.98 1.28 6.51
CA ALA A 292 3.92 0.26 6.98
C ALA A 292 5.29 0.86 7.34
N ILE A 293 5.79 1.83 6.58
CA ILE A 293 7.05 2.54 6.89
C ILE A 293 6.93 3.32 8.21
N LEU A 294 5.84 4.06 8.39
CA LEU A 294 5.61 4.85 9.61
C LEU A 294 5.41 3.94 10.83
N ALA A 295 4.71 2.81 10.68
CA ALA A 295 4.56 1.82 11.74
C ALA A 295 5.91 1.21 12.16
N ALA A 296 6.78 0.87 11.20
CA ALA A 296 8.12 0.36 11.47
C ALA A 296 9.00 1.40 12.19
N GLN A 297 8.91 2.68 11.79
CA GLN A 297 9.62 3.78 12.46
C GLN A 297 9.13 3.99 13.89
N ALA A 298 7.81 3.95 14.12
CA ALA A 298 7.23 4.07 15.46
C ALA A 298 7.66 2.91 16.37
N ALA A 299 7.68 1.68 15.85
CA ALA A 299 8.16 0.51 16.60
C ALA A 299 9.64 0.59 16.96
N MET A 300 10.49 1.10 16.04
CA MET A 300 11.92 1.32 16.31
C MET A 300 12.13 2.37 17.42
N VAL A 301 11.40 3.48 17.38
CA VAL A 301 11.45 4.51 18.44
C VAL A 301 11.02 3.90 19.77
N ALA A 302 9.90 3.17 19.80
CA ALA A 302 9.44 2.50 21.02
C ALA A 302 10.47 1.49 21.57
N ALA A 303 11.15 0.72 20.71
CA ALA A 303 12.18 -0.22 21.10
C ALA A 303 13.44 0.47 21.66
N VAL A 304 13.86 1.59 21.06
CA VAL A 304 15.00 2.40 21.54
C VAL A 304 14.65 3.10 22.86
N THR A 305 13.42 3.60 23.02
CA THR A 305 12.95 4.19 24.27
C THR A 305 12.84 3.13 25.38
N ALA A 306 12.38 1.92 25.06
CA ALA A 306 12.35 0.80 26.01
C ALA A 306 13.76 0.35 26.44
N SER A 307 14.73 0.29 25.50
CA SER A 307 16.11 -0.09 25.83
C SER A 307 16.85 0.99 26.63
N THR A 308 16.62 2.27 26.34
CA THR A 308 17.19 3.38 27.13
C THR A 308 16.55 3.50 28.51
N GLY A 309 15.24 3.23 28.64
CA GLY A 309 14.56 3.12 29.93
C GLY A 309 15.08 1.96 30.79
N ALA A 310 15.35 0.81 30.19
CA ALA A 310 15.90 -0.34 30.91
C ALA A 310 17.34 -0.10 31.42
N VAL A 311 18.16 0.63 30.66
CA VAL A 311 19.53 0.99 31.09
C VAL A 311 19.52 2.03 32.21
N ALA A 312 18.57 2.97 32.23
CA ALA A 312 18.43 3.95 33.31
C ALA A 312 17.94 3.33 34.64
N VAL A 313 17.15 2.25 34.59
CA VAL A 313 16.68 1.54 35.79
C VAL A 313 17.70 0.50 36.29
N GLY A 314 18.54 -0.06 35.41
CA GLY A 314 19.61 -0.99 35.76
C GLY A 314 20.90 -0.33 36.29
N ALA A 315 20.95 1.00 36.34
CA ALA A 315 22.09 1.78 36.84
C ALA A 315 21.85 2.41 38.23
N HIS A 316 20.81 1.95 38.96
CA HIS A 316 20.49 2.33 40.33
C HIS A 316 20.73 1.18 41.31
#